data_AF-A0A4P7WZ49-F1
#
_entry.id   AF-A0A4P7WZ49-F1
#
_cell.length_a   1.000
_cell.length_b   1.000
_cell.length_c   1.000
_cell.angle_alpha   90.00
_cell.angle_beta   90.00
_cell.angle_gamma   90.00
#
_symmetry.space_group_name_H-M   'P 1'
#
loop_
_entity.id
_entity.type
_entity.pdbx_description
1 polymer ?
#
loop_
_entity_poly.entity_id
_entity_poly.type
_entity_poly.pdbx_seq_one_letter_code
_entity_poly.pdbx_strand_id
1 'polypeptide(L)'
;MKKLLLIILVCFVSITTANSQEWLTSFTLAKRLALSKNKMLLVIWEDATNYSYPIILEDKDGTQVVAELFGSASIKTLVWDYFVPVILSESNYSKLYEALGDERDAKYIQHFNDDRIKVMDPNGTILDISFQDQFVTQNLTAIIKKYALDTSFLEAELSVYFDNKSYASTFRLANKYLDFAIYAEDYLKDELIMLSDIYMSEAKALLQSSALDKKEALLQKHELLEIKAFLISDKPNKARRFLKRYNLEEIDQINTSLFAFLNYTTYRGLDDIEEALQWKPQVLQSDLNKVKFIIN
;
A
#
# COMPACT_ATOMS: atom_id res chain seq x y z
N MET A 1 -3.20 41.79 41.97
CA MET A 1 -4.26 41.66 40.93
C MET A 1 -3.71 41.20 39.57
N LYS A 2 -2.68 41.85 39.00
CA LYS A 2 -2.11 41.44 37.69
C LYS A 2 -1.53 40.01 37.65
N LYS A 3 -0.91 39.54 38.75
CA LYS A 3 -0.39 38.15 38.85
C LYS A 3 -1.49 37.09 39.01
N LEU A 4 -2.64 37.45 39.58
CA LEU A 4 -3.77 36.53 39.74
C LEU A 4 -4.51 36.33 38.39
N LEU A 5 -4.62 37.40 37.60
CA LEU A 5 -5.16 37.38 36.24
C LEU A 5 -4.33 36.50 35.30
N LEU A 6 -3.00 36.51 35.43
CA LEU A 6 -2.12 35.68 34.61
C LEU A 6 -2.27 34.18 34.94
N ILE A 7 -2.46 33.82 36.21
CA ILE A 7 -2.67 32.44 36.65
C ILE A 7 -4.03 31.92 36.16
N ILE A 8 -5.08 32.76 36.21
CA ILE A 8 -6.39 32.41 35.65
C ILE A 8 -6.31 32.22 34.13
N LEU A 9 -5.56 33.07 33.42
CA LEU A 9 -5.38 32.95 31.96
C LEU A 9 -4.64 31.66 31.56
N VAL A 10 -3.64 31.24 32.32
CA VAL A 10 -2.91 29.97 32.07
C VAL A 10 -3.77 28.75 32.40
N CYS A 11 -4.62 28.81 33.42
CA CYS A 11 -5.54 27.71 33.74
C CYS A 11 -6.68 27.54 32.72
N PHE A 12 -7.07 28.60 31.99
CA PHE A 12 -8.09 28.51 30.93
C PHE A 12 -7.57 27.90 29.62
N VAL A 13 -6.25 27.87 29.39
CA VAL A 13 -5.66 27.22 28.21
C VAL A 13 -5.54 25.69 28.37
N SER A 14 -5.62 25.19 29.61
CA SER A 14 -5.49 23.75 29.91
C SER A 14 -6.77 22.94 29.70
N ILE A 15 -7.88 23.57 29.32
CA ILE A 15 -9.12 22.87 28.96
C ILE A 15 -9.18 22.75 27.44
N THR A 16 -8.17 22.11 26.83
CA THR A 16 -8.42 21.45 25.55
C THR A 16 -9.26 20.23 25.87
N THR A 17 -10.59 20.38 25.85
CA THR A 17 -11.45 19.22 25.64
C THR A 17 -10.90 18.53 24.40
N ALA A 18 -10.32 17.35 24.56
CA ALA A 18 -9.87 16.51 23.48
C ALA A 18 -11.12 16.02 22.74
N ASN A 19 -11.71 16.92 21.96
CA ASN A 19 -12.70 16.55 20.97
C ASN A 19 -11.94 15.70 19.97
N SER A 20 -12.26 14.40 19.92
CA SER A 20 -11.73 13.51 18.89
C SER A 20 -11.95 14.17 17.53
N GLN A 21 -10.92 14.18 16.68
CA GLN A 21 -11.05 14.76 15.35
C GLN A 21 -12.19 14.07 14.58
N GLU A 22 -12.96 14.83 13.81
CA GLU A 22 -14.06 14.29 13.00
C GLU A 22 -13.52 13.60 11.74
N TRP A 23 -14.34 12.75 11.13
CA TRP A 23 -14.00 12.14 9.83
C TRP A 23 -13.85 13.22 8.76
N LEU A 24 -12.86 13.10 7.88
CA LEU A 24 -12.63 14.07 6.82
C LEU A 24 -13.57 13.80 5.64
N THR A 25 -14.20 14.86 5.11
CA THR A 25 -15.03 14.77 3.89
C THR A 25 -14.27 15.21 2.64
N SER A 26 -13.16 15.95 2.80
CA SER A 26 -12.28 16.34 1.69
C SER A 26 -11.23 15.25 1.45
N PHE A 27 -11.44 14.44 0.42
CA PHE A 27 -10.49 13.37 0.07
C PHE A 27 -9.09 13.91 -0.24
N THR A 28 -8.99 15.06 -0.93
CA THR A 28 -7.69 15.70 -1.21
C THR A 28 -6.96 16.12 0.07
N LEU A 29 -7.68 16.69 1.06
CA LEU A 29 -7.08 17.04 2.35
C LEU A 29 -6.63 15.80 3.11
N ALA A 30 -7.47 14.76 3.12
CA ALA A 30 -7.15 13.50 3.78
C ALA A 30 -5.88 12.86 3.21
N LYS A 31 -5.74 12.81 1.88
CA LYS A 31 -4.52 12.31 1.22
C LYS A 31 -3.26 13.09 1.63
N ARG A 32 -3.34 14.42 1.65
CA ARG A 32 -2.21 15.26 2.12
C ARG A 32 -1.87 15.00 3.59
N LEU A 33 -2.88 14.83 4.44
CA LEU A 33 -2.67 14.53 5.85
C LEU A 33 -2.05 13.14 6.04
N ALA A 34 -2.53 12.14 5.30
CA ALA A 34 -1.99 10.78 5.30
C ALA A 34 -0.51 10.75 4.91
N LEU A 35 -0.13 11.45 3.84
CA LEU A 35 1.27 11.67 3.45
C LEU A 35 2.09 12.31 4.59
N SER A 36 1.59 13.42 5.15
CA SER A 36 2.26 14.14 6.24
C SER A 36 2.42 13.33 7.54
N LYS A 37 1.53 12.35 7.77
CA LYS A 37 1.49 11.57 9.00
C LYS A 37 2.03 10.16 8.84
N ASN A 38 2.46 9.80 7.62
CA ASN A 38 2.89 8.45 7.27
C ASN A 38 1.86 7.38 7.65
N LYS A 39 0.59 7.65 7.35
CA LYS A 39 -0.56 6.79 7.70
C LYS A 39 -1.36 6.38 6.47
N MET A 40 -1.93 5.18 6.52
CA MET A 40 -2.96 4.75 5.60
C MET A 40 -4.28 5.51 5.83
N LEU A 41 -5.15 5.48 4.83
CA LEU A 41 -6.51 6.03 4.91
C LEU A 41 -7.49 4.92 5.33
N LEU A 42 -8.43 5.26 6.20
CA LEU A 42 -9.60 4.42 6.48
C LEU A 42 -10.81 5.10 5.84
N VAL A 43 -11.38 4.48 4.82
CA VAL A 43 -12.30 5.15 3.90
C VAL A 43 -13.64 4.44 3.88
N ILE A 44 -14.71 5.23 3.86
CA ILE A 44 -16.08 4.73 3.72
C ILE A 44 -16.88 5.65 2.81
N TRP A 45 -17.89 5.10 2.13
CA TRP A 45 -18.87 5.87 1.38
C TRP A 45 -19.87 6.57 2.30
N GLU A 46 -20.39 7.72 1.85
CA GLU A 46 -21.28 8.59 2.60
C GLU A 46 -22.58 7.89 2.95
N ASP A 47 -23.14 7.08 2.04
CA ASP A 47 -24.38 6.34 2.31
C ASP A 47 -24.24 5.38 3.50
N ALA A 48 -23.06 4.79 3.69
CA ALA A 48 -22.77 3.91 4.81
C ALA A 48 -22.82 4.58 6.19
N THR A 49 -22.77 5.92 6.22
CA THR A 49 -22.84 6.72 7.45
C THR A 49 -24.28 7.00 7.89
N ASN A 50 -25.26 6.72 7.02
CA ASN A 50 -26.68 7.01 7.26
C ASN A 50 -27.42 5.92 8.04
N TYR A 51 -26.75 4.80 8.35
CA TYR A 51 -27.30 3.70 9.14
C TYR A 51 -26.31 3.21 10.20
N SER A 52 -26.80 2.35 11.10
CA SER A 52 -25.96 1.72 12.12
C SER A 52 -24.87 0.88 11.46
N TYR A 53 -23.63 1.16 11.81
CA TYR A 53 -22.45 0.51 11.25
C TYR A 53 -21.71 -0.22 12.36
N PRO A 54 -22.15 -1.43 12.72
CA PRO A 54 -21.52 -2.20 13.77
C PRO A 54 -20.13 -2.66 13.32
N ILE A 55 -19.19 -2.64 14.26
CA ILE A 55 -17.83 -3.14 14.12
C ILE A 55 -17.49 -4.03 15.32
N ILE A 56 -16.62 -5.00 15.07
CA ILE A 56 -16.03 -5.83 16.13
C ILE A 56 -14.72 -5.18 16.60
N LEU A 57 -14.59 -5.07 17.91
CA LEU A 57 -13.34 -4.77 18.60
C LEU A 57 -12.95 -5.96 19.45
N GLU A 58 -11.66 -6.25 19.49
CA GLU A 58 -11.07 -7.29 20.34
C GLU A 58 -10.21 -6.62 21.41
N ASP A 59 -10.43 -6.97 22.67
CA ASP A 59 -9.60 -6.53 23.78
C ASP A 59 -8.30 -7.35 23.90
N LYS A 60 -7.48 -7.05 24.91
CA LYS A 60 -6.18 -7.71 25.11
C LYS A 60 -6.30 -9.20 25.43
N ASP A 61 -7.44 -9.62 25.98
CA ASP A 61 -7.71 -11.00 26.38
C ASP A 61 -8.41 -11.80 25.26
N GLY A 62 -8.64 -11.17 24.10
CA GLY A 62 -9.32 -11.76 22.95
C GLY A 62 -10.85 -11.66 23.02
N THR A 63 -11.41 -10.93 23.99
CA THR A 63 -12.86 -10.76 24.11
C THR A 63 -13.34 -9.80 23.04
N GLN A 64 -14.34 -10.23 22.28
CA GLN A 64 -14.95 -9.43 21.23
C GLN A 64 -16.13 -8.61 21.76
N VAL A 65 -16.14 -7.32 21.44
CA VAL A 65 -17.24 -6.40 21.73
C VAL A 65 -17.71 -5.74 20.44
N VAL A 66 -19.02 -5.55 20.31
CA VAL A 66 -19.62 -4.85 19.17
C VAL A 66 -19.82 -3.39 19.54
N ALA A 67 -19.40 -2.48 18.67
CA ALA A 67 -19.55 -1.04 18.81
C ALA A 67 -19.99 -0.40 17.50
N GLU A 68 -20.54 0.81 17.56
CA GLU A 68 -20.87 1.59 16.36
C GLU A 68 -19.66 2.39 15.89
N LEU A 69 -19.29 2.26 14.60
CA LEU A 69 -18.12 2.92 14.01
C LEU A 69 -18.18 4.45 14.14
N PHE A 70 -19.34 5.04 13.89
CA PHE A 70 -19.57 6.49 13.98
C PHE A 70 -20.06 6.95 15.36
N GLY A 71 -20.03 6.05 16.36
CA GLY A 71 -20.57 6.28 17.68
C GLY A 71 -19.66 7.14 18.56
N SER A 72 -19.06 6.50 19.58
CA SER A 72 -18.42 7.22 20.68
C SER A 72 -17.12 7.92 20.27
N ALA A 73 -16.76 8.98 21.01
CA ALA A 73 -15.48 9.67 20.84
C ALA A 73 -14.27 8.73 20.99
N SER A 74 -14.40 7.65 21.78
CA SER A 74 -13.35 6.64 21.93
C SER A 74 -13.07 5.88 20.64
N ILE A 75 -14.11 5.54 19.85
CA ILE A 75 -13.94 4.90 18.54
C ILE A 75 -13.28 5.85 17.56
N LYS A 76 -13.72 7.12 17.53
CA LYS A 76 -13.12 8.15 16.68
C LYS A 76 -11.63 8.32 16.98
N THR A 77 -11.25 8.44 18.25
CA THR A 77 -9.84 8.52 18.66
C THR A 77 -9.06 7.28 18.24
N LEU A 78 -9.61 6.08 18.47
CA LEU A 78 -8.98 4.83 18.06
C LEU A 78 -8.68 4.80 16.55
N VAL A 79 -9.65 5.18 15.72
CA VAL A 79 -9.44 5.23 14.27
C VAL A 79 -8.35 6.24 13.90
N TRP A 80 -8.39 7.45 14.49
CA TRP A 80 -7.38 8.48 14.25
C TRP A 80 -5.97 8.11 14.70
N ASP A 81 -5.83 7.29 15.74
CA ASP A 81 -4.53 6.83 16.23
C ASP A 81 -3.80 5.97 15.18
N TYR A 82 -4.54 5.22 14.35
CA TYR A 82 -3.97 4.29 13.36
C TYR A 82 -4.10 4.74 11.91
N PHE A 83 -5.15 5.49 11.57
CA PHE A 83 -5.48 5.87 10.20
C PHE A 83 -5.83 7.35 10.09
N VAL A 84 -5.93 7.85 8.85
CA VAL A 84 -6.65 9.08 8.54
C VAL A 84 -8.06 8.71 8.06
N PRO A 85 -9.13 8.96 8.86
CA PRO A 85 -10.49 8.59 8.51
C PRO A 85 -11.13 9.52 7.47
N VAL A 86 -11.82 8.94 6.48
CA VAL A 86 -12.43 9.67 5.37
C VAL A 86 -13.83 9.15 5.05
N ILE A 87 -14.77 10.07 4.87
CA ILE A 87 -16.08 9.82 4.27
C ILE A 87 -16.04 10.37 2.83
N LEU A 88 -16.23 9.50 1.84
CA LEU A 88 -16.33 9.87 0.43
C LEU A 88 -17.79 10.18 0.09
N SER A 89 -18.04 11.38 -0.43
CA SER A 89 -19.37 11.71 -0.91
C SER A 89 -19.75 10.90 -2.15
N GLU A 90 -20.99 10.41 -2.19
CA GLU A 90 -21.57 9.71 -3.35
C GLU A 90 -21.52 10.57 -4.61
N SER A 91 -21.61 11.89 -4.46
CA SER A 91 -21.50 12.84 -5.57
C SER A 91 -20.15 12.78 -6.31
N ASN A 92 -19.10 12.25 -5.66
CA ASN A 92 -17.79 12.05 -6.27
C ASN A 92 -17.63 10.66 -6.92
N TYR A 93 -18.62 9.76 -6.81
CA TYR A 93 -18.51 8.37 -7.27
C TYR A 93 -18.02 8.28 -8.72
N SER A 94 -18.72 8.92 -9.66
CA SER A 94 -18.38 8.85 -11.09
C SER A 94 -16.95 9.32 -11.36
N LYS A 95 -16.54 10.43 -10.74
CA LYS A 95 -15.18 10.97 -10.90
C LYS A 95 -14.11 10.03 -10.34
N LEU A 96 -14.35 9.44 -9.17
CA LEU A 96 -13.41 8.52 -8.54
C LEU A 96 -13.32 7.19 -9.29
N TYR A 97 -14.45 6.69 -9.77
CA TYR A 97 -14.53 5.49 -10.60
C TYR A 97 -13.79 5.67 -11.93
N GLU A 98 -14.02 6.78 -12.63
CA GLU A 98 -13.27 7.12 -13.85
C GLU A 98 -11.76 7.19 -13.61
N ALA A 99 -11.34 7.70 -12.44
CA ALA A 99 -9.93 7.78 -12.07
C ALA A 99 -9.27 6.42 -11.80
N LEU A 100 -10.03 5.34 -11.60
CA LEU A 100 -9.49 3.98 -11.47
C LEU A 100 -8.96 3.42 -12.80
N GLY A 101 -9.53 3.87 -13.94
CA GLY A 101 -9.23 3.36 -15.27
C GLY A 101 -9.74 1.93 -15.54
N ASP A 102 -9.47 1.42 -16.74
CA ASP A 102 -10.01 0.14 -17.23
C ASP A 102 -9.25 -1.12 -16.76
N GLU A 103 -8.18 -0.95 -15.98
CA GLU A 103 -7.24 -2.04 -15.65
C GLU A 103 -7.47 -2.68 -14.27
N ARG A 104 -8.48 -2.24 -13.50
CA ARG A 104 -8.75 -2.82 -12.18
C ARG A 104 -9.51 -4.13 -12.30
N ASP A 105 -9.13 -5.10 -11.47
CA ASP A 105 -9.83 -6.38 -11.43
C ASP A 105 -11.25 -6.24 -10.85
N ALA A 106 -12.09 -7.24 -11.12
CA ALA A 106 -13.48 -7.23 -10.68
C ALA A 106 -13.66 -7.20 -9.16
N LYS A 107 -12.73 -7.78 -8.38
CA LYS A 107 -12.79 -7.75 -6.91
C LYS A 107 -12.46 -6.37 -6.38
N TYR A 108 -11.48 -5.69 -6.96
CA TYR A 108 -11.17 -4.30 -6.67
C TYR A 108 -12.40 -3.42 -6.92
N ILE A 109 -13.02 -3.55 -8.10
CA ILE A 109 -14.21 -2.76 -8.45
C ILE A 109 -15.38 -3.06 -7.51
N GLN A 110 -15.61 -4.33 -7.19
CA GLN A 110 -16.65 -4.71 -6.23
C GLN A 110 -16.38 -4.09 -4.86
N HIS A 111 -15.14 -4.15 -4.37
CA HIS A 111 -14.78 -3.60 -3.08
C HIS A 111 -14.78 -2.07 -3.05
N PHE A 112 -14.44 -1.43 -4.18
CA PHE A 112 -14.60 0.00 -4.35
C PHE A 112 -16.07 0.40 -4.26
N ASN A 113 -16.99 -0.37 -4.84
CA ASN A 113 -18.42 -0.04 -4.91
C ASN A 113 -19.22 -0.33 -3.64
N ASP A 114 -18.77 -1.24 -2.78
CA ASP A 114 -19.56 -1.66 -1.61
C ASP A 114 -19.47 -0.66 -0.44
N ASP A 115 -20.31 -0.83 0.58
CA ASP A 115 -20.32 0.03 1.78
C ASP A 115 -19.29 -0.39 2.84
N ARG A 116 -18.42 -1.35 2.53
CA ARG A 116 -17.42 -1.83 3.49
C ARG A 116 -16.34 -0.77 3.70
N ILE A 117 -15.66 -0.85 4.84
CA ILE A 117 -14.48 -0.04 5.11
C ILE A 117 -13.45 -0.41 4.04
N LYS A 118 -12.78 0.58 3.47
CA LYS A 118 -11.61 0.38 2.61
C LYS A 118 -10.38 0.93 3.31
N VAL A 119 -9.29 0.18 3.27
CA VAL A 119 -7.98 0.69 3.62
C VAL A 119 -7.26 1.09 2.34
N MET A 120 -7.02 2.40 2.19
CA MET A 120 -6.34 2.93 1.02
C MET A 120 -4.95 3.46 1.39
N ASP A 121 -4.04 3.40 0.43
CA ASP A 121 -2.78 4.12 0.55
C ASP A 121 -2.98 5.64 0.52
N PRO A 122 -1.95 6.45 0.84
CA PRO A 122 -2.07 7.90 0.85
C PRO A 122 -2.45 8.54 -0.50
N ASN A 123 -2.34 7.80 -1.60
CA ASN A 123 -2.74 8.26 -2.94
C ASN A 123 -4.17 7.88 -3.31
N GLY A 124 -4.82 7.02 -2.52
CA GLY A 124 -6.22 6.63 -2.64
C GLY A 124 -6.44 5.28 -3.33
N THR A 125 -5.40 4.44 -3.43
CA THR A 125 -5.52 3.10 -4.00
C THR A 125 -5.79 2.08 -2.89
N ILE A 126 -6.81 1.24 -3.08
CA ILE A 126 -7.27 0.26 -2.09
C ILE A 126 -6.26 -0.88 -1.95
N LEU A 127 -5.94 -1.25 -0.71
CA LEU A 127 -5.01 -2.33 -0.37
C LEU A 127 -5.72 -3.62 0.07
N ASP A 128 -6.81 -3.51 0.82
CA ASP A 128 -7.51 -4.60 1.53
C ASP A 128 -8.47 -5.42 0.65
N ILE A 129 -8.11 -5.62 -0.63
CA ILE A 129 -8.93 -6.31 -1.64
C ILE A 129 -9.19 -7.78 -1.24
N SER A 130 -8.25 -8.41 -0.55
CA SER A 130 -8.36 -9.82 -0.13
C SER A 130 -9.16 -9.99 1.17
N PHE A 131 -9.44 -8.91 1.89
CA PHE A 131 -10.17 -8.94 3.14
C PHE A 131 -11.66 -9.19 2.86
N GLN A 132 -12.08 -10.44 3.03
CA GLN A 132 -13.47 -10.84 2.99
C GLN A 132 -13.84 -11.39 4.36
N ASP A 133 -14.33 -10.52 5.23
CA ASP A 133 -15.04 -10.98 6.42
C ASP A 133 -16.34 -11.65 5.92
N GLN A 134 -16.43 -12.97 6.06
CA GLN A 134 -17.55 -13.77 5.55
C GLN A 134 -18.87 -13.49 6.29
N PHE A 135 -18.81 -12.71 7.37
CA PHE A 135 -19.94 -12.43 8.26
C PHE A 135 -20.09 -10.93 8.47
N VAL A 136 -21.01 -10.31 7.71
CA VAL A 136 -21.75 -9.03 7.88
C VAL A 136 -21.13 -7.85 8.67
N THR A 137 -20.48 -8.06 9.82
CA THR A 137 -19.87 -7.05 10.70
C THR A 137 -18.34 -7.09 10.60
N GLN A 138 -17.70 -5.97 10.22
CA GLN A 138 -16.24 -5.93 10.06
C GLN A 138 -15.50 -5.83 11.39
N ASN A 139 -14.37 -6.55 11.48
CA ASN A 139 -13.48 -6.48 12.63
C ASN A 139 -12.43 -5.35 12.50
N LEU A 140 -12.67 -4.23 13.20
CA LEU A 140 -11.76 -3.08 13.19
C LEU A 140 -10.41 -3.40 13.83
N THR A 141 -10.36 -4.23 14.89
CA THR A 141 -9.09 -4.64 15.49
C THR A 141 -8.24 -5.43 14.50
N ALA A 142 -8.84 -6.33 13.72
CA ALA A 142 -8.15 -7.06 12.67
C ALA A 142 -7.65 -6.14 11.54
N ILE A 143 -8.48 -5.18 11.12
CA ILE A 143 -8.11 -4.15 10.13
C ILE A 143 -6.92 -3.33 10.63
N ILE A 144 -6.94 -2.86 11.88
CA ILE A 144 -5.83 -2.11 12.49
C ILE A 144 -4.55 -2.97 12.51
N LYS A 145 -4.63 -4.19 13.06
CA LYS A 145 -3.47 -5.10 13.18
C LYS A 145 -2.82 -5.39 11.82
N LYS A 146 -3.64 -5.52 10.76
CA LYS A 146 -3.16 -5.90 9.43
C LYS A 146 -2.72 -4.70 8.57
N TYR A 147 -3.41 -3.57 8.64
CA TYR A 147 -3.29 -2.49 7.66
C TYR A 147 -2.92 -1.12 8.21
N ALA A 148 -2.73 -0.95 9.52
CA ALA A 148 -2.20 0.31 10.09
C ALA A 148 -0.69 0.44 9.83
N LEU A 149 -0.31 0.45 8.55
CA LEU A 149 1.07 0.47 8.10
C LEU A 149 1.67 1.87 8.27
N ASP A 150 2.89 1.92 8.81
CA ASP A 150 3.73 3.11 8.76
C ASP A 150 4.28 3.27 7.33
N THR A 151 3.82 4.32 6.65
CA THR A 151 4.20 4.56 5.24
C THR A 151 5.50 5.35 5.09
N SER A 152 6.27 5.59 6.17
CA SER A 152 7.53 6.34 6.12
C SER A 152 8.55 5.72 5.17
N PHE A 153 8.57 4.39 5.02
CA PHE A 153 9.40 3.72 4.03
C PHE A 153 9.10 4.14 2.58
N LEU A 154 7.86 4.59 2.32
CA LEU A 154 7.33 4.99 1.01
C LEU A 154 7.19 6.51 0.84
N GLU A 155 7.50 7.30 1.87
CA GLU A 155 7.13 8.72 1.97
C GLU A 155 7.55 9.54 0.74
N ALA A 156 8.79 9.36 0.30
CA ALA A 156 9.34 10.07 -0.84
C ALA A 156 8.60 9.72 -2.14
N GLU A 157 8.42 8.42 -2.43
CA GLU A 157 7.75 7.97 -3.64
C GLU A 157 6.25 8.31 -3.65
N LEU A 158 5.58 8.18 -2.52
CA LEU A 158 4.17 8.54 -2.36
C LEU A 158 3.95 10.04 -2.59
N SER A 159 4.80 10.89 -1.99
CA SER A 159 4.70 12.34 -2.12
C SER A 159 5.00 12.81 -3.55
N VAL A 160 6.06 12.28 -4.16
CA VAL A 160 6.42 12.63 -5.54
C VAL A 160 5.35 12.19 -6.54
N TYR A 161 4.74 11.02 -6.34
CA TYR A 161 3.60 10.59 -7.16
C TYR A 161 2.39 11.50 -6.97
N PHE A 162 2.06 11.86 -5.72
CA PHE A 162 0.94 12.72 -5.40
C PHE A 162 1.06 14.11 -6.05
N ASP A 163 2.25 14.70 -6.00
CA ASP A 163 2.51 16.04 -6.52
C ASP A 163 2.65 16.06 -8.05
N ASN A 164 3.28 15.05 -8.63
CA ASN A 164 3.58 15.00 -10.06
C ASN A 164 3.52 13.57 -10.62
N LYS A 165 2.34 13.17 -11.06
CA LYS A 165 2.08 11.89 -11.72
C LYS A 165 2.73 11.85 -13.11
N SER A 166 3.70 10.95 -13.28
CA SER A 166 4.47 10.72 -14.51
C SER A 166 4.89 9.25 -14.57
N TYR A 167 5.43 8.79 -15.70
CA TYR A 167 6.02 7.45 -15.78
C TYR A 167 7.03 7.21 -14.64
N ALA A 168 7.96 8.15 -14.44
CA ALA A 168 9.05 7.98 -13.49
C ALA A 168 8.56 7.93 -12.03
N SER A 169 7.63 8.80 -11.64
CA SER A 169 7.08 8.80 -10.28
C SER A 169 6.22 7.57 -10.01
N THR A 170 5.38 7.18 -10.97
CA THR A 170 4.52 5.99 -10.87
C THR A 170 5.34 4.70 -10.81
N PHE A 171 6.34 4.55 -11.69
CA PHE A 171 7.21 3.39 -11.70
C PHE A 171 8.03 3.26 -10.41
N ARG A 172 8.55 4.39 -9.88
CA ARG A 172 9.29 4.38 -8.61
C ARG A 172 8.39 3.94 -7.46
N LEU A 173 7.16 4.47 -7.37
CA LEU A 173 6.20 4.06 -6.35
C LEU A 173 5.85 2.57 -6.47
N ALA A 174 5.55 2.09 -7.67
CA ALA A 174 5.28 0.67 -7.93
C ALA A 174 6.43 -0.22 -7.44
N ASN A 175 7.66 0.06 -7.89
CA ASN A 175 8.84 -0.71 -7.49
C ASN A 175 9.13 -0.60 -5.98
N LYS A 176 8.82 0.54 -5.36
CA LYS A 176 9.00 0.75 -3.92
C LYS A 176 8.01 -0.08 -3.09
N TYR A 177 6.76 -0.20 -3.53
CA TYR A 177 5.81 -1.14 -2.92
C TYR A 177 6.28 -2.58 -3.02
N LEU A 178 6.88 -2.97 -4.15
CA LEU A 178 7.46 -4.30 -4.30
C LEU A 178 8.66 -4.53 -3.38
N ASP A 179 9.49 -3.51 -3.17
CA ASP A 179 10.57 -3.55 -2.17
C ASP A 179 10.00 -3.61 -0.74
N PHE A 180 8.88 -2.93 -0.46
CA PHE A 180 8.23 -2.99 0.85
C PHE A 180 7.69 -4.40 1.14
N ALA A 181 7.09 -5.05 0.14
CA ALA A 181 6.58 -6.42 0.26
C ALA A 181 7.67 -7.44 0.65
N ILE A 182 8.95 -7.21 0.32
CA ILE A 182 10.05 -8.09 0.75
C ILE A 182 10.15 -8.16 2.28
N TYR A 183 9.90 -7.06 2.97
CA TYR A 183 10.07 -6.93 4.42
C TYR A 183 8.75 -7.06 5.20
N ALA A 184 7.63 -7.21 4.50
CA ALA A 184 6.32 -7.34 5.10
C ALA A 184 6.10 -8.75 5.68
N GLU A 185 5.18 -8.84 6.63
CA GLU A 185 4.68 -10.12 7.12
C GLU A 185 4.02 -10.92 6.00
N ASP A 186 4.12 -12.25 6.03
CA ASP A 186 3.70 -13.14 4.94
C ASP A 186 2.22 -12.94 4.53
N TYR A 187 1.34 -12.66 5.51
CA TYR A 187 -0.09 -12.44 5.25
C TYR A 187 -0.41 -11.13 4.50
N LEU A 188 0.57 -10.22 4.38
CA LEU A 188 0.41 -8.90 3.75
C LEU A 188 1.17 -8.79 2.41
N LYS A 189 2.15 -9.67 2.17
CA LYS A 189 3.00 -9.64 0.97
C LYS A 189 2.21 -9.57 -0.33
N ASP A 190 1.24 -10.47 -0.50
CA ASP A 190 0.46 -10.54 -1.73
C ASP A 190 -0.40 -9.28 -1.96
N GLU A 191 -0.88 -8.61 -0.91
CA GLU A 191 -1.64 -7.36 -1.05
C GLU A 191 -0.75 -6.17 -1.42
N LEU A 192 0.45 -6.09 -0.86
CA LEU A 192 1.44 -5.08 -1.27
C LEU A 192 1.95 -5.32 -2.69
N ILE A 193 2.06 -6.58 -3.12
CA ILE A 193 2.36 -6.94 -4.52
C ILE A 193 1.21 -6.48 -5.42
N MET A 194 -0.06 -6.76 -5.08
CA MET A 194 -1.20 -6.28 -5.86
C MET A 194 -1.21 -4.75 -5.98
N LEU A 195 -0.89 -4.04 -4.89
CA LEU A 195 -0.78 -2.58 -4.91
C LEU A 195 0.38 -2.11 -5.82
N SER A 196 1.51 -2.82 -5.80
CA SER A 196 2.62 -2.60 -6.74
C SER A 196 2.19 -2.82 -8.20
N ASP A 197 1.47 -3.90 -8.49
CA ASP A 197 1.01 -4.27 -9.83
C ASP A 197 0.03 -3.22 -10.39
N ILE A 198 -0.85 -2.66 -9.54
CA ILE A 198 -1.74 -1.56 -9.90
C ILE A 198 -0.93 -0.36 -10.41
N TYR A 199 0.07 0.09 -9.64
CA TYR A 199 0.91 1.21 -10.05
C TYR A 199 1.83 0.84 -11.22
N MET A 200 2.25 -0.42 -11.34
CA MET A 200 3.09 -0.88 -12.45
C MET A 200 2.33 -0.83 -13.78
N SER A 201 1.06 -1.26 -13.77
CA SER A 201 0.18 -1.22 -14.94
C SER A 201 -0.05 0.22 -15.40
N GLU A 202 -0.33 1.12 -14.45
CA GLU A 202 -0.42 2.55 -14.74
C GLU A 202 0.89 3.14 -15.29
N ALA A 203 2.03 2.77 -14.71
CA ALA A 203 3.33 3.19 -15.22
C ALA A 203 3.53 2.68 -16.66
N LYS A 204 3.12 1.47 -16.99
CA LYS A 204 3.22 0.91 -18.34
C LYS A 204 2.37 1.71 -19.34
N ALA A 205 1.14 2.08 -18.98
CA ALA A 205 0.29 2.93 -19.82
C ALA A 205 0.91 4.33 -20.05
N LEU A 206 1.48 4.94 -18.99
CA LEU A 206 2.21 6.21 -19.09
C LEU A 206 3.48 6.08 -19.96
N LEU A 207 4.19 4.95 -19.89
CA LEU A 207 5.38 4.71 -20.72
C LEU A 207 5.02 4.65 -22.21
N GLN A 208 3.95 3.94 -22.55
CA GLN A 208 3.49 3.78 -23.93
C GLN A 208 3.18 5.13 -24.58
N SER A 209 2.48 6.01 -23.85
CA SER A 209 2.10 7.35 -24.30
C SER A 209 3.22 8.39 -24.22
N SER A 210 4.34 8.11 -23.54
CA SER A 210 5.45 9.05 -23.37
C SER A 210 6.34 9.18 -24.62
N ALA A 211 7.16 10.24 -24.68
CA ALA A 211 8.23 10.39 -25.68
C ALA A 211 9.60 9.90 -25.17
N LEU A 212 9.62 9.05 -24.13
CA LEU A 212 10.87 8.59 -23.52
C LEU A 212 11.67 7.69 -24.46
N ASP A 213 12.98 7.86 -24.45
CA ASP A 213 13.91 6.94 -25.09
C ASP A 213 13.99 5.60 -24.33
N LYS A 214 14.50 4.55 -25.00
CA LYS A 214 14.73 3.22 -24.42
C LYS A 214 13.48 2.56 -23.82
N LYS A 215 12.31 2.72 -24.46
CA LYS A 215 11.05 2.14 -23.99
C LYS A 215 11.14 0.62 -23.82
N GLU A 216 11.85 -0.05 -24.73
CA GLU A 216 12.02 -1.49 -24.78
C GLU A 216 12.80 -1.99 -23.57
N ALA A 217 13.89 -1.31 -23.21
CA ALA A 217 14.67 -1.61 -22.02
C ALA A 217 13.85 -1.36 -20.73
N LEU A 218 13.02 -0.31 -20.72
CA LEU A 218 12.11 -0.02 -19.63
C LEU A 218 11.00 -1.07 -19.52
N LEU A 219 10.40 -1.52 -20.63
CA LEU A 219 9.41 -2.60 -20.65
C LEU A 219 10.01 -3.92 -20.18
N GLN A 220 11.22 -4.26 -20.61
CA GLN A 220 11.96 -5.42 -20.07
C GLN A 220 12.12 -5.30 -18.55
N LYS A 221 12.38 -4.10 -18.01
CA LYS A 221 12.46 -3.89 -16.57
C LYS A 221 11.14 -4.19 -15.84
N HIS A 222 10.00 -3.81 -16.44
CA HIS A 222 8.67 -4.15 -15.88
C HIS A 222 8.50 -5.67 -15.79
N GLU A 223 8.79 -6.39 -16.87
CA GLU A 223 8.66 -7.85 -16.91
C GLU A 223 9.57 -8.53 -15.88
N LEU A 224 10.80 -8.04 -15.70
CA LEU A 224 11.71 -8.55 -14.67
C LEU A 224 11.18 -8.28 -13.25
N LEU A 225 10.51 -7.15 -13.01
CA LEU A 225 9.87 -6.88 -11.71
C LEU A 225 8.64 -7.77 -11.47
N GLU A 226 7.88 -8.15 -12.50
CA GLU A 226 6.83 -9.18 -12.37
C GLU A 226 7.43 -10.53 -11.92
N ILE A 227 8.61 -10.90 -12.43
CA ILE A 227 9.33 -12.11 -11.97
C ILE A 227 9.76 -11.96 -10.51
N LYS A 228 10.20 -10.77 -10.10
CA LYS A 228 10.54 -10.47 -8.70
C LYS A 228 9.34 -10.72 -7.77
N ALA A 229 8.13 -10.32 -8.19
CA ALA A 229 6.91 -10.58 -7.43
C ALA A 229 6.67 -12.08 -7.20
N PHE A 230 6.93 -12.94 -8.20
CA PHE A 230 6.85 -14.39 -7.99
C PHE A 230 7.83 -14.90 -6.93
N LEU A 231 9.03 -14.34 -6.85
CA LEU A 231 9.98 -14.73 -5.81
C LEU A 231 9.51 -14.29 -4.42
N ILE A 232 8.96 -13.08 -4.29
CA ILE A 232 8.45 -12.57 -3.01
C ILE A 232 7.25 -13.41 -2.51
N SER A 233 6.40 -13.89 -3.42
CA SER A 233 5.30 -14.82 -3.11
C SER A 233 5.72 -16.30 -3.08
N ASP A 234 6.99 -16.61 -2.80
CA ASP A 234 7.54 -17.98 -2.67
C ASP A 234 7.22 -18.90 -3.87
N LYS A 235 7.41 -18.40 -5.10
CA LYS A 235 7.20 -19.15 -6.35
C LYS A 235 8.47 -19.22 -7.21
N PRO A 236 9.59 -19.75 -6.70
CA PRO A 236 10.87 -19.78 -7.44
C PRO A 236 10.80 -20.62 -8.72
N ASN A 237 10.02 -21.71 -8.75
CA ASN A 237 9.79 -22.49 -9.96
C ASN A 237 9.10 -21.68 -11.07
N LYS A 238 8.14 -20.83 -10.69
CA LYS A 238 7.47 -19.93 -11.65
C LYS A 238 8.46 -18.89 -12.14
N ALA A 239 9.23 -18.28 -11.24
CA ALA A 239 10.26 -17.30 -11.60
C ALA A 239 11.27 -17.90 -12.60
N ARG A 240 11.80 -19.10 -12.34
CA ARG A 240 12.72 -19.83 -13.24
C ARG A 240 12.13 -20.02 -14.63
N ARG A 241 10.85 -20.39 -14.72
CA ARG A 241 10.18 -20.59 -16.02
C ARG A 241 10.13 -19.33 -16.87
N PHE A 242 9.95 -18.16 -16.24
CA PHE A 242 9.94 -16.89 -16.96
C PHE A 242 11.36 -16.41 -17.29
N LEU A 243 12.31 -16.55 -16.37
CA LEU A 243 13.72 -16.17 -16.61
C LEU A 243 14.36 -16.93 -17.77
N LYS A 244 14.02 -18.22 -17.94
CA LYS A 244 14.50 -19.06 -19.05
C LYS A 244 14.07 -18.58 -20.44
N ARG A 245 13.14 -17.62 -20.54
CA ARG A 245 12.69 -17.08 -21.84
C ARG A 245 13.62 -16.01 -22.38
N TYR A 246 14.50 -15.46 -21.55
CA TYR A 246 15.44 -14.43 -21.96
C TYR A 246 16.77 -15.05 -22.40
N ASN A 247 17.31 -14.57 -23.50
CA ASN A 247 18.71 -14.77 -23.82
C ASN A 247 19.56 -13.72 -23.12
N LEU A 248 20.73 -14.11 -22.60
CA LEU A 248 21.65 -13.20 -21.89
C LEU A 248 22.04 -11.97 -22.73
N GLU A 249 22.20 -12.16 -24.03
CA GLU A 249 22.57 -11.14 -25.02
C GLU A 249 21.44 -10.13 -25.29
N GLU A 250 20.19 -10.47 -24.96
CA GLU A 250 19.01 -9.63 -25.14
C GLU A 250 18.69 -8.78 -23.89
N ILE A 251 19.38 -9.01 -22.77
CA ILE A 251 19.21 -8.20 -21.56
C ILE A 251 19.90 -6.85 -21.76
N ASP A 252 19.11 -5.78 -21.74
CA ASP A 252 19.66 -4.42 -21.81
C ASP A 252 20.57 -4.17 -20.61
N GLN A 253 21.65 -3.42 -20.83
CA GLN A 253 22.64 -3.08 -19.82
C GLN A 253 22.03 -2.48 -18.54
N ILE A 254 20.92 -1.72 -18.65
CA ILE A 254 20.26 -1.14 -17.47
C ILE A 254 19.61 -2.18 -16.56
N ASN A 255 19.36 -3.39 -17.07
CA ASN A 255 18.62 -4.46 -16.41
C ASN A 255 19.50 -5.63 -15.97
N THR A 256 20.77 -5.68 -16.40
CA THR A 256 21.69 -6.79 -16.10
C THR A 256 21.75 -7.11 -14.61
N SER A 257 21.84 -6.10 -13.75
CA SER A 257 21.92 -6.33 -12.30
C SER A 257 20.64 -6.89 -11.71
N LEU A 258 19.47 -6.41 -12.16
CA LEU A 258 18.17 -6.97 -11.75
C LEU A 258 18.03 -8.41 -12.25
N PHE A 259 18.39 -8.68 -13.50
CA PHE A 259 18.35 -10.02 -14.06
C PHE A 259 19.25 -11.01 -13.30
N ALA A 260 20.47 -10.59 -12.95
CA ALA A 260 21.38 -11.38 -12.14
C ALA A 260 20.82 -11.63 -10.73
N PHE A 261 20.25 -10.61 -10.09
CA PHE A 261 19.58 -10.76 -8.80
C PHE A 261 18.44 -11.79 -8.86
N LEU A 262 17.62 -11.75 -9.91
CA LEU A 262 16.50 -12.67 -10.07
C LEU A 262 16.96 -14.11 -10.27
N ASN A 263 17.98 -14.34 -11.11
CA ASN A 263 18.54 -15.68 -11.29
C ASN A 263 19.20 -16.19 -9.99
N TYR A 264 20.02 -15.36 -9.34
CA TYR A 264 20.63 -15.70 -8.05
C TYR A 264 19.58 -16.13 -7.03
N THR A 265 18.55 -15.30 -6.82
CA THR A 265 17.49 -15.54 -5.84
C THR A 265 16.65 -16.76 -6.24
N THR A 266 16.35 -16.93 -7.52
CA THR A 266 15.62 -18.11 -8.02
C THR A 266 16.36 -19.40 -7.71
N TYR A 267 17.65 -19.49 -8.03
CA TYR A 267 18.42 -20.71 -7.78
C TYR A 267 18.64 -20.96 -6.29
N ARG A 268 18.87 -19.90 -5.51
CA ARG A 268 18.89 -20.01 -4.04
C ARG A 268 17.58 -20.56 -3.48
N GLY A 269 16.42 -20.16 -4.02
CA GLY A 269 15.11 -20.65 -3.58
C GLY A 269 14.75 -22.05 -4.11
N LEU A 270 15.58 -22.62 -4.97
CA LEU A 270 15.48 -24.00 -5.45
C LEU A 270 16.57 -24.89 -4.85
N ASP A 271 17.31 -24.40 -3.86
CA ASP A 271 18.47 -25.06 -3.25
C ASP A 271 19.60 -25.44 -4.24
N ASP A 272 19.65 -24.78 -5.41
CA ASP A 272 20.67 -25.00 -6.44
C ASP A 272 21.82 -24.00 -6.25
N ILE A 273 22.66 -24.28 -5.25
CA ILE A 273 23.71 -23.36 -4.80
C ILE A 273 24.81 -23.17 -5.86
N GLU A 274 25.13 -24.21 -6.61
CA GLU A 274 26.16 -24.15 -7.66
C GLU A 274 25.77 -23.17 -8.76
N GLU A 275 24.54 -23.28 -9.28
CA GLU A 275 24.00 -22.35 -10.25
C GLU A 275 23.85 -20.93 -9.68
N ALA A 276 23.38 -20.81 -8.43
CA ALA A 276 23.26 -19.50 -7.78
C ALA A 276 24.60 -18.76 -7.72
N LEU A 277 25.70 -19.43 -7.36
CA LEU A 277 27.00 -18.79 -7.21
C LEU A 277 27.56 -18.19 -8.51
N GLN A 278 27.12 -18.68 -9.68
CA GLN A 278 27.50 -18.11 -10.98
C GLN A 278 26.98 -16.67 -11.17
N TRP A 279 25.81 -16.36 -10.60
CA TRP A 279 25.17 -15.05 -10.72
C TRP A 279 25.62 -14.04 -9.67
N LYS A 280 26.06 -14.53 -8.51
CA LYS A 280 26.41 -13.70 -7.33
C LYS A 280 27.33 -12.50 -7.63
N PRO A 281 28.39 -12.61 -8.46
CA PRO A 281 29.29 -11.48 -8.73
C PRO A 281 28.63 -10.27 -9.41
N GLN A 282 27.48 -10.46 -10.06
CA GLN A 282 26.75 -9.42 -10.79
C GLN A 282 25.61 -8.80 -9.95
N VAL A 283 25.36 -9.34 -8.76
CA VAL A 283 24.32 -8.86 -7.85
C VAL A 283 24.88 -7.77 -6.95
N LEU A 284 24.14 -6.67 -6.81
CA LEU A 284 24.50 -5.61 -5.88
C LEU A 284 24.44 -6.10 -4.43
N GLN A 285 25.36 -5.60 -3.59
CA GLN A 285 25.40 -5.99 -2.18
C GLN A 285 24.09 -5.66 -1.43
N SER A 286 23.46 -4.54 -1.76
CA SER A 286 22.15 -4.15 -1.21
C SER A 286 21.06 -5.16 -1.55
N ASP A 287 21.09 -5.75 -2.75
CA ASP A 287 20.10 -6.73 -3.18
C ASP A 287 20.40 -8.13 -2.63
N LEU A 288 21.68 -8.50 -2.45
CA LEU A 288 22.05 -9.71 -1.71
C LEU A 288 21.48 -9.72 -0.28
N ASN A 289 21.42 -8.55 0.36
CA ASN A 289 20.83 -8.42 1.69
C ASN A 289 19.30 -8.64 1.70
N LYS A 290 18.63 -8.47 0.55
CA LYS A 290 17.18 -8.72 0.39
C LYS A 290 16.87 -10.20 0.27
N VAL A 291 17.78 -11.00 -0.31
CA VAL A 291 17.57 -12.42 -0.62
C VAL A 291 17.11 -13.22 0.60
N LYS A 292 17.69 -12.97 1.77
CA LYS A 292 17.33 -13.66 3.03
C LYS A 292 15.91 -13.40 3.52
N PHE A 293 15.24 -12.36 3.01
CA PHE A 293 13.84 -12.05 3.36
C PHE A 293 12.87 -12.59 2.30
N ILE A 294 13.39 -12.95 1.13
CA ILE A 294 12.63 -13.56 0.03
C ILE A 294 12.66 -15.08 0.17
N ILE A 295 13.80 -15.63 0.55
CA ILE A 295 14.06 -17.06 0.70
C ILE A 295 14.21 -17.31 2.20
N ASN A 296 13.11 -17.69 2.83
CA ASN A 296 13.08 -18.17 4.21
C ASN A 296 13.07 -19.70 4.21
#